data_AF-A0A3D2UAG7-F1
#
_entry.id   AF-A0A3D2UAG7-F1
#
_cell.length_a   1.000
_cell.length_b   1.000
_cell.length_c   1.000
_cell.angle_alpha   90.00
_cell.angle_beta   90.00
_cell.angle_gamma   90.00
#
_symmetry.space_group_name_H-M   'P 1'
#
loop_
_entity.id
_entity.type
_entity.pdbx_description
1 polymer ?
#
loop_
_entity_poly.entity_id
_entity_poly.type
_entity_poly.pdbx_seq_one_letter_code
_entity_poly.pdbx_strand_id
1 'polypeptide(L)'
;MTRHGIQEVSNRAPRRRRITPFRLVSVCMVLLVGGTVWWSVREFQFSNMAGQLGELTRSGLESFESGDFKAAARDLGLAAGVLDRLGRTDSTAKLIRQRSREAAAADGLIGESLVEILGRVDRLKHDGATKTWERQFERDHQGAWIVMQSVLERRSDGVKTSDEPDGGRRGETSTGLVGSGGFELEYPLLLQDRQVRLRGRLAALDRLPGWADSSDDPRPVIFAAQLEACRFESSTDTWWVELTPETAFLWTDIGSIRHLGFSPDATLGDGGISEILDRQATAAGLEPGSFAVGSASGTARADERHAEGNGGEVSR
;
A
#
# COMPACT_ATOMS: atom_id res chain seq x y z
N MET A 1 65.66 33.86 55.28
CA MET A 1 66.61 32.79 54.90
C MET A 1 65.87 31.71 54.13
N THR A 2 66.49 31.29 53.04
CA THR A 2 66.07 30.34 52.01
C THR A 2 65.81 28.92 52.53
N ARG A 3 64.79 28.24 51.99
CA ARG A 3 64.97 26.96 51.27
C ARG A 3 63.69 26.49 50.57
N HIS A 4 63.86 26.19 49.29
CA HIS A 4 62.90 25.50 48.42
C HIS A 4 62.66 24.04 48.85
N GLY A 5 61.44 23.57 48.60
CA GLY A 5 61.03 22.17 48.72
C GLY A 5 59.84 21.87 47.81
N ILE A 6 60.15 21.71 46.53
CA ILE A 6 59.45 21.03 45.42
C ILE A 6 58.09 20.39 45.75
N GLN A 7 57.04 20.85 45.06
CA GLN A 7 55.74 20.15 44.93
C GLN A 7 55.91 18.88 44.08
N GLU A 8 55.59 17.71 44.66
CA GLU A 8 55.37 16.50 43.88
C GLU A 8 54.07 16.60 43.08
N VAL A 9 54.22 16.66 41.75
CA VAL A 9 53.13 16.49 40.79
C VAL A 9 52.70 15.02 40.81
N SER A 10 51.51 14.75 41.35
CA SER A 10 50.85 13.44 41.27
C SER A 10 50.52 13.12 39.80
N ASN A 11 51.40 12.37 39.15
CA ASN A 11 51.21 11.87 37.80
C ASN A 11 50.27 10.64 37.86
N ARG A 12 48.97 10.82 37.64
CA ARG A 12 48.03 9.70 37.43
C ARG A 12 48.31 9.06 36.06
N ALA A 13 49.08 7.98 36.06
CA ALA A 13 49.25 7.13 34.88
C ALA A 13 47.93 6.43 34.50
N PRO A 14 47.53 6.37 33.21
CA PRO A 14 46.37 5.60 32.78
C PRO A 14 46.68 4.10 32.84
N ARG A 15 45.95 3.36 33.68
CA ARG A 15 45.96 1.88 33.70
C ARG A 15 45.47 1.34 32.35
N ARG A 16 46.39 1.09 31.41
CA ARG A 16 46.12 0.24 30.24
C ARG A 16 45.84 -1.18 30.73
N ARG A 17 44.56 -1.58 30.76
CA ARG A 17 44.15 -2.98 31.00
C ARG A 17 44.74 -3.84 29.88
N ARG A 18 45.74 -4.67 30.22
CA ARG A 18 46.25 -5.70 29.33
C ARG A 18 45.14 -6.73 29.13
N ILE A 19 44.60 -6.79 27.91
CA ILE A 19 43.73 -7.89 27.48
C ILE A 19 44.61 -9.14 27.51
N THR A 20 44.38 -10.05 28.47
CA THR A 20 45.04 -11.35 28.49
C THR A 20 44.62 -12.13 27.24
N PRO A 21 45.57 -12.71 26.47
CA PRO A 21 45.29 -13.35 25.18
C PRO A 21 44.17 -14.40 25.26
N PHE A 22 44.03 -15.07 26.41
CA PHE A 22 42.98 -16.04 26.68
C PHE A 22 41.54 -15.47 26.60
N ARG A 23 41.34 -14.21 27.02
CA ARG A 23 40.02 -13.54 26.94
C ARG A 23 39.64 -13.19 25.51
N LEU A 24 40.62 -12.90 24.66
CA LEU A 24 40.40 -12.62 23.24
C LEU A 24 40.00 -13.88 22.48
N VAL A 25 40.69 -15.01 22.76
CA VAL A 25 40.33 -16.32 22.19
C VAL A 25 38.93 -16.74 22.63
N SER A 26 38.57 -16.54 23.90
CA SER A 26 37.23 -16.88 24.40
C SER A 26 36.12 -16.09 23.71
N VAL A 27 36.31 -14.78 23.51
CA VAL A 27 35.35 -13.93 22.79
C VAL A 27 35.24 -14.33 21.32
N CYS A 28 36.35 -14.62 20.65
CA CYS A 28 36.31 -15.12 19.27
C CYS A 28 35.57 -16.45 19.15
N MET A 29 35.78 -17.37 20.11
CA MET A 29 35.10 -18.67 20.10
C MET A 29 33.60 -18.52 20.36
N VAL A 30 33.19 -17.64 21.27
CA VAL A 30 31.77 -17.32 21.49
C VAL A 30 31.14 -16.64 20.27
N LEU A 31 31.85 -15.73 19.61
CA LEU A 31 31.37 -15.11 18.37
C LEU A 31 31.23 -16.11 17.22
N LEU A 32 32.17 -17.05 17.10
CA LEU A 32 32.08 -18.11 16.10
C LEU A 32 30.92 -19.05 16.38
N VAL A 33 30.84 -19.60 17.60
CA VAL A 33 29.76 -20.53 17.99
C VAL A 33 28.40 -19.83 17.92
N GLY A 34 28.29 -18.61 18.45
CA GLY A 34 27.08 -17.79 18.39
C GLY A 34 26.69 -17.45 16.96
N GLY A 35 27.68 -17.10 16.11
CA GLY A 35 27.48 -16.85 14.69
C GLY A 35 26.99 -18.09 13.94
N THR A 36 27.58 -19.26 14.19
CA THR A 36 27.19 -20.52 13.54
C THR A 36 25.80 -21.00 14.00
N VAL A 37 25.49 -20.90 15.29
CA VAL A 37 24.15 -21.24 15.80
C VAL A 37 23.10 -20.28 15.25
N TRP A 38 23.39 -18.98 15.23
CA TRP A 38 22.49 -17.98 14.64
C TRP A 38 22.27 -18.21 13.14
N TRP A 39 23.33 -18.51 12.40
CA TRP A 39 23.26 -18.85 10.98
C TRP A 39 22.46 -20.13 10.74
N SER A 40 22.68 -21.17 11.54
CA SER A 40 21.98 -22.45 11.42
C SER A 40 20.48 -22.33 11.73
N VAL A 41 20.10 -21.58 12.76
CA VAL A 41 18.68 -21.31 13.08
C VAL A 41 18.03 -20.49 11.97
N ARG A 42 18.75 -19.49 11.44
CA ARG A 42 18.30 -18.68 10.31
C ARG A 42 18.06 -19.54 9.06
N GLU A 43 18.99 -20.44 8.73
CA GLU A 43 18.87 -21.36 7.59
C GLU A 43 17.73 -22.38 7.75
N PHE A 44 17.54 -22.90 8.95
CA PHE A 44 16.47 -23.87 9.23
C PHE A 44 15.07 -23.24 9.19
N GLN A 45 14.94 -21.97 9.58
CA GLN A 45 13.67 -21.24 9.41
C GLN A 45 13.35 -20.99 7.93
N PHE A 46 14.37 -20.82 7.07
CA PHE A 46 14.16 -20.61 5.63
C PHE A 46 13.65 -21.86 4.91
N SER A 47 14.13 -23.06 5.26
CA SER A 47 13.73 -24.31 4.58
C SER A 47 12.30 -24.73 4.89
N ASN A 48 11.86 -24.62 6.15
CA ASN A 48 10.49 -24.98 6.54
C ASN A 48 9.44 -24.01 5.97
N MET A 49 9.77 -22.71 5.93
CA MET A 49 8.87 -21.66 5.40
C MET A 49 8.76 -21.70 3.87
N ALA A 50 9.85 -21.99 3.17
CA ALA A 50 9.82 -22.17 1.72
C ALA A 50 8.98 -23.39 1.30
N GLY A 51 8.98 -24.45 2.12
CA GLY A 51 8.18 -25.66 1.89
C GLY A 51 6.66 -25.41 1.89
N GLN A 52 6.17 -24.43 2.64
CA GLN A 52 4.73 -24.11 2.75
C GLN A 52 4.28 -22.99 1.79
N LEU A 53 5.21 -22.26 1.16
CA LEU A 53 4.88 -21.12 0.31
C LEU A 53 3.94 -21.50 -0.84
N GLY A 54 4.20 -22.63 -1.51
CA GLY A 54 3.38 -23.09 -2.62
C GLY A 54 1.93 -23.40 -2.22
N GLU A 55 1.73 -23.94 -1.02
CA GLU A 55 0.39 -24.24 -0.48
C GLU A 55 -0.35 -22.96 -0.08
N LEU A 56 0.31 -22.08 0.69
CA LEU A 56 -0.25 -20.79 1.11
C LEU A 56 -0.65 -19.93 -0.08
N THR A 57 0.19 -19.89 -1.12
CA THR A 57 -0.13 -19.17 -2.36
C THR A 57 -1.33 -19.76 -3.07
N ARG A 58 -1.41 -21.09 -3.22
CA ARG A 58 -2.52 -21.74 -3.91
C ARG A 58 -3.84 -21.55 -3.18
N SER A 59 -3.88 -21.92 -1.89
CA SER A 59 -5.05 -21.75 -1.02
C SER A 59 -5.52 -20.30 -0.97
N GLY A 60 -4.57 -19.37 -0.84
CA GLY A 60 -4.85 -17.94 -0.81
C GLY A 60 -5.45 -17.40 -2.10
N LEU A 61 -4.95 -17.83 -3.26
CA LEU A 61 -5.50 -17.42 -4.57
C LEU A 61 -6.88 -18.04 -4.83
N GLU A 62 -7.08 -19.31 -4.49
CA GLU A 62 -8.39 -19.97 -4.61
C GLU A 62 -9.45 -19.28 -3.72
N SER A 63 -9.07 -18.93 -2.49
CA SER A 63 -9.94 -18.15 -1.58
C SER A 63 -10.21 -16.75 -2.14
N PHE A 64 -9.21 -16.11 -2.75
CA PHE A 64 -9.37 -14.79 -3.36
C PHE A 64 -10.34 -14.81 -4.53
N GLU A 65 -10.22 -15.80 -5.41
CA GLU A 65 -11.08 -15.97 -6.59
C GLU A 65 -12.52 -16.34 -6.23
N SER A 66 -12.72 -17.06 -5.13
CA SER A 66 -14.06 -17.40 -4.61
C SER A 66 -14.70 -16.28 -3.79
N GLY A 67 -13.98 -15.19 -3.50
CA GLY A 67 -14.47 -14.07 -2.70
C GLY A 67 -14.40 -14.30 -1.18
N ASP A 68 -13.78 -15.39 -0.70
CA ASP A 68 -13.44 -15.58 0.72
C ASP A 68 -12.19 -14.75 1.05
N PHE A 69 -12.39 -13.43 1.14
CA PHE A 69 -11.33 -12.48 1.39
C PHE A 69 -10.67 -12.66 2.77
N LYS A 70 -11.40 -13.21 3.73
CA LYS A 70 -10.85 -13.51 5.06
C LYS A 70 -9.81 -14.61 5.01
N ALA A 71 -10.12 -15.73 4.34
CA ALA A 71 -9.15 -16.81 4.15
C ALA A 71 -7.99 -16.35 3.25
N ALA A 72 -8.31 -15.61 2.18
CA ALA A 72 -7.30 -15.07 1.27
C ALA A 72 -6.32 -14.12 1.96
N ALA A 73 -6.81 -13.18 2.78
CA ALA A 73 -5.98 -12.19 3.48
C ALA A 73 -4.99 -12.87 4.43
N ARG A 74 -5.43 -13.91 5.14
CA ARG A 74 -4.59 -14.72 6.01
C ARG A 74 -3.50 -15.45 5.23
N ASP A 75 -3.87 -16.24 4.22
CA ASP A 75 -2.95 -17.15 3.55
C ASP A 75 -1.98 -16.38 2.62
N LEU A 76 -2.48 -15.40 1.87
CA LEU A 76 -1.66 -14.53 1.02
C LEU A 76 -0.79 -13.57 1.85
N GLY A 77 -1.26 -13.11 3.01
CA GLY A 77 -0.46 -12.31 3.94
C GLY A 77 0.74 -13.08 4.46
N LEU A 78 0.55 -14.36 4.83
CA LEU A 78 1.65 -15.24 5.23
C LEU A 78 2.61 -15.51 4.06
N ALA A 79 2.09 -15.78 2.86
CA ALA A 79 2.90 -15.98 1.66
C ALA A 79 3.74 -14.74 1.31
N ALA A 80 3.15 -13.55 1.32
CA ALA A 80 3.86 -12.28 1.09
C ALA A 80 4.97 -12.07 2.13
N GLY A 81 4.69 -12.32 3.42
CA GLY A 81 5.70 -12.22 4.47
C GLY A 81 6.86 -13.22 4.31
N VAL A 82 6.61 -14.42 3.77
CA VAL A 82 7.68 -15.37 3.41
C VAL A 82 8.50 -14.83 2.25
N LEU A 83 7.86 -14.32 1.19
CA LEU A 83 8.54 -13.75 0.02
C LEU A 83 9.43 -12.55 0.38
N ASP A 84 8.97 -11.70 1.32
CA ASP A 84 9.75 -10.57 1.83
C ASP A 84 11.01 -11.01 2.58
N ARG A 85 10.89 -12.04 3.43
CA ARG A 85 12.05 -12.62 4.13
C ARG A 85 13.05 -13.28 3.17
N LEU A 86 12.56 -13.83 2.07
CA LEU A 86 13.39 -14.39 0.99
C LEU A 86 13.95 -13.30 0.05
N GLY A 87 13.55 -12.04 0.21
CA GLY A 87 13.98 -10.93 -0.65
C GLY A 87 13.53 -11.07 -2.11
N ARG A 88 12.46 -11.83 -2.38
CA ARG A 88 12.00 -12.10 -3.75
C ARG A 88 11.25 -10.91 -4.35
N THR A 89 11.69 -10.46 -5.53
CA THR A 89 11.14 -9.28 -6.23
C THR A 89 10.62 -9.59 -7.63
N ASP A 90 10.56 -10.88 -8.00
CA ASP A 90 10.02 -11.34 -9.29
C ASP A 90 8.52 -11.06 -9.45
N SER A 91 8.00 -11.22 -10.67
CA SER A 91 6.61 -10.91 -11.03
C SER A 91 5.59 -11.68 -10.19
N THR A 92 5.86 -12.96 -9.87
CA THR A 92 4.99 -13.76 -9.00
C THR A 92 4.97 -13.16 -7.59
N ALA A 93 6.13 -12.80 -7.04
CA ALA A 93 6.18 -12.19 -5.73
C ALA A 93 5.46 -10.83 -5.67
N LYS A 94 5.47 -10.04 -6.75
CA LYS A 94 4.69 -8.80 -6.86
C LYS A 94 3.18 -9.08 -6.88
N LEU A 95 2.74 -10.06 -7.66
CA LEU A 95 1.34 -10.47 -7.74
C LEU A 95 0.80 -10.91 -6.38
N ILE A 96 1.53 -11.77 -5.67
CA ILE A 96 1.11 -12.23 -4.33
C ILE A 96 0.99 -11.06 -3.34
N ARG A 97 1.93 -10.10 -3.37
CA ARG A 97 1.81 -8.89 -2.54
C ARG A 97 0.60 -8.04 -2.90
N GLN A 98 0.32 -7.89 -4.20
CA GLN A 98 -0.86 -7.15 -4.65
C GLN A 98 -2.15 -7.84 -4.18
N ARG A 99 -2.29 -9.14 -4.41
CA ARG A 99 -3.46 -9.93 -4.01
C ARG A 99 -3.62 -9.99 -2.49
N SER A 100 -2.52 -10.05 -1.75
CA SER A 100 -2.53 -9.94 -0.29
C SER A 100 -3.09 -8.60 0.18
N ARG A 101 -2.68 -7.48 -0.42
CA ARG A 101 -3.22 -6.14 -0.08
C ARG A 101 -4.69 -6.01 -0.43
N GLU A 102 -5.10 -6.47 -1.60
CA GLU A 102 -6.50 -6.47 -2.03
C GLU A 102 -7.38 -7.32 -1.12
N ALA A 103 -6.93 -8.53 -0.75
CA ALA A 103 -7.64 -9.39 0.18
C ALA A 103 -7.78 -8.75 1.56
N ALA A 104 -6.69 -8.17 2.08
CA ALA A 104 -6.71 -7.48 3.38
C ALA A 104 -7.61 -6.25 3.38
N ALA A 105 -7.63 -5.50 2.27
CA ALA A 105 -8.53 -4.38 2.10
C ALA A 105 -9.99 -4.83 2.02
N ALA A 106 -10.28 -5.89 1.26
CA ALA A 106 -11.62 -6.45 1.13
C ALA A 106 -12.16 -7.04 2.44
N ASP A 107 -11.34 -7.79 3.19
CA ASP A 107 -11.70 -8.36 4.50
C ASP A 107 -11.93 -7.27 5.56
N GLY A 108 -11.12 -6.21 5.54
CA GLY A 108 -11.20 -5.09 6.47
C GLY A 108 -12.04 -3.92 5.98
N LEU A 109 -12.87 -4.12 4.95
CA LEU A 109 -13.76 -3.08 4.44
C LEU A 109 -14.69 -2.58 5.54
N ILE A 110 -14.85 -1.26 5.57
CA ILE A 110 -15.81 -0.63 6.47
C ILE A 110 -17.24 -1.09 6.12
N GLY A 111 -17.98 -1.53 7.14
CA GLY A 111 -19.34 -2.06 6.96
C GLY A 111 -20.42 -1.00 6.74
N GLU A 112 -20.08 0.28 6.99
CA GLU A 112 -20.96 1.44 6.74
C GLU A 112 -20.37 2.30 5.63
N SER A 113 -21.22 2.91 4.80
CA SER A 113 -20.73 3.80 3.75
C SER A 113 -20.11 5.08 4.35
N LEU A 114 -19.11 5.65 3.66
CA LEU A 114 -18.52 6.93 4.09
C LEU A 114 -19.57 8.04 4.18
N VAL A 115 -20.60 7.99 3.33
CA VAL A 115 -21.77 8.88 3.36
C VAL A 115 -22.50 8.80 4.70
N GLU A 116 -22.80 7.59 5.17
CA GLU A 116 -23.52 7.36 6.44
C GLU A 116 -22.66 7.75 7.65
N ILE A 117 -21.37 7.44 7.61
CA ILE A 117 -20.42 7.81 8.66
C ILE A 117 -20.35 9.32 8.78
N LEU A 118 -20.13 10.01 7.66
CA LEU A 118 -20.05 11.46 7.62
C LEU A 118 -21.41 12.11 7.94
N GLY A 119 -22.53 11.50 7.53
CA GLY A 119 -23.87 12.01 7.84
C GLY A 119 -24.17 12.06 9.35
N ARG A 120 -23.48 11.27 10.18
CA ARG A 120 -23.63 11.33 11.66
C ARG A 120 -22.99 12.58 12.27
N VAL A 121 -21.94 13.09 11.63
CA VAL A 121 -21.13 14.23 12.09
C VAL A 121 -21.92 15.51 12.15
N ASP A 122 -22.82 15.63 11.20
CA ASP A 122 -23.69 16.76 10.98
C ASP A 122 -24.56 17.12 12.19
N ARG A 123 -25.03 16.08 12.91
CA ARG A 123 -25.80 16.23 14.15
C ARG A 123 -24.96 16.78 15.30
N LEU A 124 -23.66 16.46 15.33
CA LEU A 124 -22.77 16.78 16.46
C LEU A 124 -22.15 18.18 16.38
N LYS A 125 -22.02 18.77 15.18
CA LYS A 125 -21.49 20.14 15.04
C LYS A 125 -22.46 21.20 15.56
N HIS A 126 -23.76 21.00 15.37
CA HIS A 126 -24.79 21.89 15.95
C HIS A 126 -24.66 21.98 17.49
N ASP A 127 -24.16 20.92 18.13
CA ASP A 127 -23.96 20.82 19.57
C ASP A 127 -22.56 21.27 20.03
N GLY A 128 -21.71 21.77 19.13
CA GLY A 128 -20.33 22.17 19.44
C GLY A 128 -19.39 21.00 19.78
N ALA A 129 -19.76 19.76 19.39
CA ALA A 129 -19.10 18.53 19.82
C ALA A 129 -18.02 18.01 18.84
N THR A 130 -17.43 18.85 17.99
CA THR A 130 -16.44 18.45 16.95
C THR A 130 -15.28 17.62 17.50
N LYS A 131 -14.69 18.00 18.63
CA LYS A 131 -13.61 17.23 19.27
C LYS A 131 -14.06 15.87 19.81
N THR A 132 -15.34 15.74 20.14
CA THR A 132 -15.93 14.45 20.55
C THR A 132 -16.12 13.56 19.34
N TRP A 133 -16.55 14.14 18.21
CA TRP A 133 -16.64 13.43 16.94
C TRP A 133 -15.27 12.89 16.48
N GLU A 134 -14.23 13.73 16.45
CA GLU A 134 -12.89 13.33 16.01
C GLU A 134 -12.40 12.07 16.75
N ARG A 135 -12.53 12.06 18.09
CA ARG A 135 -12.16 10.90 18.91
C ARG A 135 -13.08 9.70 18.68
N GLN A 136 -14.37 9.91 18.39
CA GLN A 136 -15.29 8.82 18.09
C GLN A 136 -14.93 8.18 16.75
N PHE A 137 -14.67 9.00 15.73
CA PHE A 137 -14.26 8.52 14.41
C PHE A 137 -12.95 7.73 14.49
N GLU A 138 -11.94 8.25 15.19
CA GLU A 138 -10.68 7.54 15.38
C GLU A 138 -10.90 6.19 16.10
N ARG A 139 -11.75 6.14 17.13
CA ARG A 139 -12.03 4.87 17.84
C ARG A 139 -12.77 3.84 17.00
N ASP A 140 -13.73 4.29 16.19
CA ASP A 140 -14.64 3.38 15.50
C ASP A 140 -14.13 2.98 14.11
N HIS A 141 -13.39 3.87 13.44
CA HIS A 141 -13.11 3.75 12.01
C HIS A 141 -11.63 3.79 11.65
N GLN A 142 -10.73 4.14 12.59
CA GLN A 142 -9.29 4.14 12.30
C GLN A 142 -8.82 2.74 11.90
N GLY A 143 -8.08 2.65 10.79
CA GLY A 143 -7.59 1.38 10.24
C GLY A 143 -8.61 0.60 9.42
N ALA A 144 -9.88 1.03 9.39
CA ALA A 144 -10.89 0.44 8.50
C ALA A 144 -10.56 0.80 7.05
N TRP A 145 -10.79 -0.14 6.13
CA TRP A 145 -10.50 0.06 4.72
C TRP A 145 -11.68 0.66 3.98
N ILE A 146 -11.36 1.56 3.06
CA ILE A 146 -12.27 2.01 2.02
C ILE A 146 -11.73 1.58 0.66
N VAL A 147 -12.64 1.28 -0.27
CA VAL A 147 -12.35 1.14 -1.69
C VAL A 147 -13.13 2.21 -2.42
N MET A 148 -12.45 2.99 -3.24
CA MET A 148 -13.04 4.11 -3.96
C MET A 148 -12.72 4.04 -5.44
N GLN A 149 -13.77 4.22 -6.23
CA GLN A 149 -13.71 4.53 -7.64
C GLN A 149 -13.81 6.06 -7.75
N SER A 150 -12.73 6.73 -8.15
CA SER A 150 -12.66 8.20 -8.20
C SER A 150 -11.80 8.69 -9.36
N VAL A 151 -11.97 9.96 -9.70
CA VAL A 151 -11.01 10.69 -10.52
C VAL A 151 -10.08 11.45 -9.58
N LEU A 152 -8.78 11.24 -9.69
CA LEU A 152 -7.78 11.93 -8.87
C LEU A 152 -7.08 13.00 -9.69
N GLU A 153 -6.90 14.15 -9.07
CA GLU A 153 -6.05 15.22 -9.58
C GLU A 153 -4.76 15.27 -8.77
N ARG A 154 -3.66 15.61 -9.44
CA ARG A 154 -2.40 15.82 -8.72
C ARG A 154 -2.59 17.03 -7.82
N ARG A 155 -2.16 16.92 -6.56
CA ARG A 155 -2.07 18.10 -5.70
C ARG A 155 -1.00 19.00 -6.30
N SER A 156 -1.41 20.07 -6.97
CA SER A 156 -0.50 21.09 -7.46
C SER A 156 0.18 21.73 -6.25
N ASP A 157 1.50 21.56 -6.18
CA ASP A 157 2.32 22.29 -5.23
C ASP A 157 1.98 23.77 -5.44
N GLY A 158 1.38 24.41 -4.45
CA GLY A 158 1.21 25.85 -4.44
C GLY A 158 2.57 26.53 -4.32
N VAL A 159 3.45 26.37 -5.31
CA VAL A 159 4.54 27.30 -5.54
C VAL A 159 3.86 28.56 -6.04
N LYS A 160 3.46 29.41 -5.10
CA LYS A 160 3.30 30.82 -5.37
C LYS A 160 4.67 31.33 -5.83
N THR A 161 4.96 31.25 -7.12
CA THR A 161 5.94 32.15 -7.76
C THR A 161 5.28 33.52 -7.82
N SER A 162 5.12 34.15 -6.66
CA SER A 162 4.83 35.56 -6.59
C SER A 162 6.03 36.18 -5.88
N ASP A 163 6.86 36.85 -6.68
CA ASP A 163 7.74 37.94 -6.25
C ASP A 163 6.88 39.03 -5.59
N GLU A 164 6.33 38.76 -4.41
CA GLU A 164 5.71 39.75 -3.53
C GLU A 164 6.29 39.58 -2.12
N PRO A 165 6.78 40.68 -1.53
CA PRO A 165 7.48 40.63 -0.26
C PRO A 165 6.53 40.28 0.89
N ASP A 166 7.03 39.35 1.70
CA ASP A 166 6.46 38.75 2.90
C ASP A 166 5.80 39.76 3.84
N GLY A 167 4.47 39.85 3.76
CA GLY A 167 3.61 40.50 4.74
C GLY A 167 3.16 39.48 5.78
N GLY A 168 3.89 39.39 6.89
CA GLY A 168 3.76 38.38 7.91
C GLY A 168 2.33 38.03 8.34
N ARG A 169 1.93 36.80 8.04
CA ARG A 169 0.99 36.03 8.86
C ARG A 169 1.46 34.58 8.85
N ARG A 170 1.87 34.13 10.04
CA ARG A 170 2.22 32.74 10.36
C ARG A 170 0.94 31.89 10.23
N GLY A 171 0.57 31.59 8.99
CA GLY A 171 -0.46 30.62 8.66
C GLY A 171 0.07 29.23 8.99
N GLU A 172 -0.78 28.42 9.59
CA GLU A 172 -0.50 27.08 10.05
C GLU A 172 0.27 26.27 9.02
N THR A 173 1.38 25.70 9.47
CA THR A 173 2.12 24.64 8.81
C THR A 173 1.14 23.55 8.36
N SER A 174 0.78 23.56 7.08
CA SER A 174 0.27 22.40 6.35
C SER A 174 1.41 21.39 6.18
N THR A 175 1.93 20.91 7.31
CA THR A 175 3.02 19.93 7.37
C THR A 175 2.45 18.54 7.16
N GLY A 176 2.72 17.92 6.02
CA GLY A 176 2.67 16.46 5.93
C GLY A 176 2.56 15.82 4.54
N LEU A 177 1.98 16.49 3.54
CA LEU A 177 1.57 15.84 2.28
C LEU A 177 2.13 16.50 1.01
N VAL A 178 3.15 17.35 1.13
CA VAL A 178 3.87 17.95 -0.01
C VAL A 178 4.88 16.93 -0.53
N GLY A 179 4.77 16.52 -1.81
CA GLY A 179 5.70 15.61 -2.48
C GLY A 179 5.03 14.43 -3.23
N SER A 180 5.88 13.60 -3.85
CA SER A 180 5.55 12.40 -4.64
C SER A 180 4.38 11.59 -4.07
N GLY A 181 3.40 11.25 -4.90
CA GLY A 181 2.24 10.45 -4.53
C GLY A 181 1.18 11.11 -3.63
N GLY A 182 1.31 12.39 -3.25
CA GLY A 182 0.25 13.12 -2.54
C GLY A 182 -0.94 13.41 -3.46
N PHE A 183 -2.16 13.15 -2.97
CA PHE A 183 -3.40 13.48 -3.68
C PHE A 183 -4.45 14.09 -2.76
N GLU A 184 -5.34 14.85 -3.38
CA GLU A 184 -6.56 15.39 -2.77
C GLU A 184 -7.70 15.13 -3.75
N LEU A 185 -8.86 14.77 -3.23
CA LEU A 185 -10.06 14.65 -4.04
C LEU A 185 -11.24 15.26 -3.30
N GLU A 186 -12.11 15.92 -4.06
CA GLU A 186 -13.42 16.33 -3.57
C GLU A 186 -14.34 15.12 -3.60
N TYR A 187 -14.92 14.80 -2.44
CA TYR A 187 -15.91 13.74 -2.36
C TYR A 187 -17.18 14.22 -3.08
N PRO A 188 -17.77 13.42 -3.99
CA PRO A 188 -18.83 13.89 -4.88
C PRO A 188 -20.17 14.21 -4.17
N LEU A 189 -20.25 13.98 -2.86
CA LEU A 189 -21.43 14.26 -2.05
C LEU A 189 -21.14 15.40 -1.09
N LEU A 190 -21.98 16.43 -1.19
CA LEU A 190 -22.02 17.51 -0.21
C LEU A 190 -22.67 17.00 1.07
N LEU A 191 -22.12 17.42 2.21
CA LEU A 191 -22.74 17.22 3.51
C LEU A 191 -23.35 18.54 3.98
N GLN A 192 -24.69 18.65 3.91
CA GLN A 192 -25.41 19.90 4.19
C GLN A 192 -24.78 21.12 3.49
N ASP A 193 -24.62 21.06 2.18
CA ASP A 193 -24.01 22.11 1.35
C ASP A 193 -22.52 22.39 1.63
N ARG A 194 -21.84 21.53 2.41
CA ARG A 194 -20.40 21.64 2.66
C ARG A 194 -19.60 20.62 1.88
N GLN A 195 -18.41 21.05 1.47
CA GLN A 195 -17.44 20.18 0.82
C GLN A 195 -16.85 19.18 1.82
N VAL A 196 -16.71 17.95 1.35
CA VAL A 196 -15.89 16.94 1.99
C VAL A 196 -14.71 16.67 1.08
N ARG A 197 -13.51 16.69 1.66
CA ARG A 197 -12.27 16.42 0.94
C ARG A 197 -11.56 15.25 1.58
N LEU A 198 -11.04 14.37 0.73
CA LEU A 198 -10.17 13.28 1.16
C LEU A 198 -8.73 13.64 0.80
N ARG A 199 -7.81 13.35 1.71
CA ARG A 199 -6.37 13.52 1.47
C ARG A 199 -5.61 12.26 1.84
N GLY A 200 -4.62 11.92 1.03
CA GLY A 200 -3.79 10.74 1.25
C GLY A 200 -2.50 10.77 0.45
N ARG A 201 -1.73 9.69 0.61
CA ARG A 201 -0.49 9.47 -0.12
C ARG A 201 -0.51 8.08 -0.75
N LEU A 202 -0.31 8.03 -2.06
CA LEU A 202 -0.31 6.83 -2.89
C LEU A 202 0.90 6.87 -3.83
N ALA A 203 2.00 6.24 -3.41
CA ALA A 203 3.26 6.22 -4.18
C ALA A 203 3.13 5.55 -5.57
N ALA A 204 2.10 4.72 -5.77
CA ALA A 204 1.84 4.09 -7.06
C ALA A 204 1.36 5.09 -8.14
N LEU A 205 0.85 6.27 -7.74
CA LEU A 205 0.44 7.31 -8.69
C LEU A 205 1.60 7.79 -9.55
N ASP A 206 2.80 7.90 -8.99
CA ASP A 206 3.99 8.36 -9.72
C ASP A 206 4.41 7.41 -10.85
N ARG A 207 3.89 6.18 -10.87
CA ARG A 207 4.12 5.17 -11.91
C ARG A 207 2.99 5.08 -12.92
N LEU A 208 1.89 5.80 -12.70
CA LEU A 208 0.82 5.87 -13.69
C LEU A 208 1.29 6.71 -14.89
N PRO A 209 1.13 6.20 -16.13
CA PRO A 209 1.44 6.97 -17.33
C PRO A 209 0.71 8.32 -17.32
N GLY A 210 1.44 9.41 -17.57
CA GLY A 210 0.86 10.75 -17.63
C GLY A 210 0.49 11.38 -16.28
N TRP A 211 0.85 10.78 -15.14
CA TRP A 211 0.70 11.42 -13.81
C TRP A 211 1.81 12.44 -13.51
N ALA A 212 3.04 12.12 -13.94
CA ALA A 212 4.20 12.99 -13.72
C ALA A 212 4.27 14.17 -14.71
N ASP A 213 3.59 14.07 -15.87
CA ASP A 213 3.79 14.94 -17.04
C ASP A 213 3.13 16.32 -16.93
N SER A 214 2.70 16.72 -15.73
CA SER A 214 2.14 18.06 -15.43
C SER A 214 0.88 18.44 -16.23
N SER A 215 0.26 17.48 -16.92
CA SER A 215 -1.13 17.64 -17.30
C SER A 215 -1.95 17.59 -16.01
N ASP A 216 -2.69 18.65 -15.69
CA ASP A 216 -3.77 18.64 -14.70
C ASP A 216 -4.92 17.68 -15.10
N ASP A 217 -4.64 16.67 -15.95
CA ASP A 217 -5.60 15.72 -16.46
C ASP A 217 -6.07 14.82 -15.32
N PRO A 218 -7.35 14.93 -14.94
CA PRO A 218 -7.93 14.10 -13.89
C PRO A 218 -7.82 12.62 -14.29
N ARG A 219 -7.26 11.78 -13.41
CA ARG A 219 -7.03 10.35 -13.70
C ARG A 219 -8.06 9.48 -13.00
N PRO A 220 -8.88 8.71 -13.75
CA PRO A 220 -9.78 7.75 -13.15
C PRO A 220 -8.97 6.59 -12.58
N VAL A 221 -9.18 6.30 -11.30
CA VAL A 221 -8.52 5.24 -10.56
C VAL A 221 -9.51 4.50 -9.67
N ILE A 222 -9.14 3.27 -9.34
CA ILE A 222 -9.73 2.50 -8.25
C ILE A 222 -8.62 2.26 -7.23
N PHE A 223 -8.78 2.81 -6.04
CA PHE A 223 -7.79 2.66 -4.98
C PHE A 223 -8.45 2.18 -3.69
N ALA A 224 -7.65 1.56 -2.84
CA ALA A 224 -8.01 1.25 -1.46
C ALA A 224 -7.05 1.96 -0.51
N ALA A 225 -7.54 2.37 0.66
CA ALA A 225 -6.74 2.98 1.72
C ALA A 225 -7.41 2.79 3.08
N GLN A 226 -6.65 2.91 4.16
CA GLN A 226 -7.20 2.91 5.51
C GLN A 226 -7.56 4.31 5.96
N LEU A 227 -8.69 4.46 6.66
CA LEU A 227 -9.07 5.70 7.30
C LEU A 227 -8.16 5.98 8.51
N GLU A 228 -7.74 7.23 8.67
CA GLU A 228 -6.94 7.69 9.81
C GLU A 228 -7.74 8.62 10.72
N ALA A 229 -8.30 9.69 10.16
CA ALA A 229 -9.01 10.71 10.93
C ALA A 229 -10.08 11.42 10.10
N CYS A 230 -11.03 12.05 10.77
CA CYS A 230 -12.02 12.94 10.16
C CYS A 230 -12.10 14.24 10.97
N ARG A 231 -11.70 15.35 10.37
CA ARG A 231 -11.53 16.65 11.04
C ARG A 231 -12.30 17.74 10.33
N PHE A 232 -12.79 18.70 11.11
CA PHE A 232 -13.45 19.87 10.55
C PHE A 232 -12.50 21.06 10.57
N GLU A 233 -12.34 21.70 9.42
CA GLU A 233 -11.56 22.92 9.28
C GLU A 233 -12.51 24.13 9.21
N SER A 234 -12.49 24.95 10.26
CA SER A 234 -13.40 26.09 10.37
C SER A 234 -13.06 27.26 9.43
N SER A 235 -11.82 27.35 8.96
CA SER A 235 -11.37 28.42 8.05
C SER A 235 -11.92 28.26 6.64
N THR A 236 -12.09 27.01 6.18
CA THR A 236 -12.56 26.62 4.85
C THR A 236 -13.97 26.03 4.87
N ASP A 237 -14.59 25.93 6.05
CA ASP A 237 -15.86 25.24 6.30
C ASP A 237 -15.93 23.83 5.67
N THR A 238 -14.79 23.12 5.67
CA THR A 238 -14.60 21.84 4.96
C THR A 238 -14.35 20.69 5.95
N TRP A 239 -14.92 19.53 5.66
CA TRP A 239 -14.56 18.29 6.34
C TRP A 239 -13.42 17.59 5.62
N TRP A 240 -12.37 17.26 6.36
CA TRP A 240 -11.21 16.53 5.89
C TRP A 240 -11.23 15.10 6.41
N VAL A 241 -11.24 14.15 5.49
CA VAL A 241 -11.00 12.74 5.80
C VAL A 241 -9.53 12.43 5.43
N GLU A 242 -8.77 12.04 6.44
CA GLU A 242 -7.35 11.71 6.32
C GLU A 242 -7.19 10.20 6.15
N LEU A 243 -6.39 9.81 5.16
CA LEU A 243 -6.04 8.42 4.90
C LEU A 243 -4.68 8.09 5.51
N THR A 244 -4.56 6.89 6.09
CA THR A 244 -3.33 6.43 6.74
C THR A 244 -2.19 6.37 5.72
N PRO A 245 -1.05 7.04 5.96
CA PRO A 245 0.10 7.03 5.06
C PRO A 245 0.56 5.62 4.71
N GLU A 246 1.01 5.41 3.46
CA GLU A 246 1.56 4.14 2.96
C GLU A 246 0.60 2.94 2.96
N THR A 247 -0.67 3.12 3.36
CA THR A 247 -1.70 2.08 3.23
C THR A 247 -2.39 2.11 1.88
N ALA A 248 -2.37 3.27 1.20
CA ALA A 248 -3.06 3.42 -0.07
C ALA A 248 -2.37 2.61 -1.17
N PHE A 249 -3.16 1.91 -1.99
CA PHE A 249 -2.67 1.22 -3.19
C PHE A 249 -3.72 1.24 -4.31
N LEU A 250 -3.26 1.11 -5.56
CA LEU A 250 -4.14 0.95 -6.72
C LEU A 250 -4.67 -0.48 -6.79
N TRP A 251 -5.97 -0.64 -6.94
CA TRP A 251 -6.61 -1.95 -7.15
C TRP A 251 -6.29 -2.49 -8.54
N THR A 252 -6.12 -3.79 -8.74
CA THR A 252 -5.77 -4.32 -10.07
C THR A 252 -6.62 -5.49 -10.53
N ASP A 253 -7.38 -6.12 -9.64
CA ASP A 253 -8.19 -7.28 -10.01
C ASP A 253 -9.66 -6.96 -10.26
N ILE A 254 -10.16 -7.33 -11.44
CA ILE A 254 -11.57 -7.16 -11.78
C ILE A 254 -12.48 -8.14 -11.04
N GLY A 255 -12.01 -9.36 -10.74
CA GLY A 255 -12.81 -10.40 -10.10
C GLY A 255 -13.19 -10.01 -8.68
N SER A 256 -12.22 -9.52 -7.91
CA SER A 256 -12.46 -9.06 -6.55
C SER A 256 -13.32 -7.79 -6.50
N ILE A 257 -13.18 -6.86 -7.45
CA ILE A 257 -14.10 -5.71 -7.59
C ILE A 257 -15.56 -6.17 -7.75
N ARG A 258 -15.81 -7.23 -8.56
CA ARG A 258 -17.16 -7.79 -8.71
C ARG A 258 -17.67 -8.42 -7.43
N HIS A 259 -16.82 -9.16 -6.70
CA HIS A 259 -17.19 -9.74 -5.40
C HIS A 259 -17.53 -8.68 -4.35
N LEU A 260 -16.91 -7.51 -4.46
CA LEU A 260 -17.23 -6.33 -3.64
C LEU A 260 -18.52 -5.61 -4.07
N GLY A 261 -19.18 -6.06 -5.15
CA GLY A 261 -20.44 -5.50 -5.63
C GLY A 261 -20.30 -4.27 -6.53
N PHE A 262 -19.08 -3.89 -6.91
CA PHE A 262 -18.86 -2.83 -7.89
C PHE A 262 -19.18 -3.32 -9.31
N SER A 263 -19.93 -2.52 -10.06
CA SER A 263 -20.29 -2.86 -11.44
C SER A 263 -19.10 -2.61 -12.39
N PRO A 264 -18.61 -3.62 -13.13
CA PRO A 264 -17.50 -3.47 -14.07
C PRO A 264 -17.86 -2.62 -15.31
N ASP A 265 -19.15 -2.39 -15.55
CA ASP A 265 -19.66 -1.58 -16.65
C ASP A 265 -19.80 -0.09 -16.29
N ALA A 266 -19.51 0.29 -15.03
CA ALA A 266 -19.54 1.68 -14.61
C ALA A 266 -18.37 2.46 -15.25
N THR A 267 -18.69 3.39 -16.15
CA THR A 267 -17.68 4.24 -16.82
C THR A 267 -17.22 5.37 -15.90
N LEU A 268 -15.90 5.50 -15.74
CA LEU A 268 -15.27 6.70 -15.17
C LEU A 268 -14.43 7.37 -16.26
N GLY A 269 -14.87 8.52 -16.76
CA GLY A 269 -14.23 9.19 -17.89
C GLY A 269 -14.40 8.41 -19.19
N ASP A 270 -13.40 8.50 -20.08
CA ASP A 270 -13.49 7.99 -21.46
C ASP A 270 -13.23 6.47 -21.60
N GLY A 271 -12.87 5.76 -20.52
CA GLY A 271 -12.49 4.35 -20.53
C GLY A 271 -13.32 3.47 -19.57
N GLY A 272 -13.40 2.17 -19.89
CA GLY A 272 -14.04 1.16 -19.02
C GLY A 272 -13.16 0.73 -17.84
N ILE A 273 -13.75 0.10 -16.81
CA ILE A 273 -13.02 -0.32 -15.59
C ILE A 273 -11.85 -1.26 -15.92
N SER A 274 -11.98 -2.16 -16.90
CA SER A 274 -10.88 -3.05 -17.31
C SER A 274 -9.64 -2.27 -17.78
N GLU A 275 -9.82 -1.19 -18.53
CA GLU A 275 -8.69 -0.36 -19.00
C GLU A 275 -8.02 0.37 -17.83
N ILE A 276 -8.81 0.87 -16.87
CA ILE A 276 -8.29 1.46 -15.64
C ILE A 276 -7.43 0.44 -14.89
N LEU A 277 -7.95 -0.78 -14.69
CA LEU A 277 -7.25 -1.84 -13.95
C LEU A 277 -5.97 -2.30 -14.66
N ASP A 278 -5.95 -2.40 -15.98
CA ASP A 278 -4.75 -2.78 -16.76
C ASP A 278 -3.64 -1.72 -16.63
N ARG A 279 -3.99 -0.42 -16.67
CA ARG A 279 -3.04 0.67 -16.41
C ARG A 279 -2.52 0.61 -14.97
N GLN A 280 -3.40 0.38 -14.00
CA GLN A 280 -3.03 0.28 -12.59
C GLN A 280 -2.14 -0.93 -12.31
N ALA A 281 -2.41 -2.07 -12.95
CA ALA A 281 -1.57 -3.26 -12.88
C ALA A 281 -0.16 -3.00 -13.40
N THR A 282 -0.05 -2.32 -14.53
CA THR A 282 1.24 -1.92 -15.11
C THR A 282 2.01 -1.01 -14.15
N ALA A 283 1.34 -0.02 -13.55
CA ALA A 283 1.94 0.87 -12.54
C ALA A 283 2.33 0.13 -11.24
N ALA A 284 1.59 -0.93 -10.88
CA ALA A 284 1.96 -1.85 -9.79
C ALA A 284 3.13 -2.79 -10.17
N GLY A 285 3.57 -2.78 -11.43
CA GLY A 285 4.65 -3.62 -11.95
C GLY A 285 4.24 -5.07 -12.18
N LEU A 286 2.96 -5.30 -12.48
CA LEU A 286 2.39 -6.58 -12.88
C LEU A 286 2.31 -6.68 -14.41
N GLU A 287 2.50 -7.88 -14.94
CA GLU A 287 2.35 -8.14 -16.37
C GLU A 287 0.85 -8.09 -16.77
N PRO A 288 0.49 -7.36 -17.84
CA PRO A 288 -0.87 -7.37 -18.39
C PRO A 288 -1.32 -8.80 -18.71
N GLY A 289 -2.51 -9.19 -18.28
CA GLY A 289 -3.06 -10.53 -18.56
C GLY A 289 -2.53 -11.67 -17.67
N SER A 290 -1.68 -11.39 -16.66
CA SER A 290 -1.29 -12.40 -15.64
C SER A 290 -2.46 -12.83 -14.72
N PHE A 291 -3.64 -12.26 -14.94
CA PHE A 291 -4.88 -12.45 -14.17
C PHE A 291 -5.66 -13.72 -14.53
N ALA A 292 -5.17 -14.51 -15.49
CA ALA A 292 -5.87 -15.68 -16.01
C ALA A 292 -5.41 -17.02 -15.40
N VAL A 293 -4.96 -17.04 -14.14
CA VAL A 293 -4.66 -18.31 -13.45
C VAL A 293 -5.96 -18.90 -12.87
N GLY A 294 -6.93 -19.22 -13.72
CA GLY A 294 -8.18 -19.82 -13.22
C GLY A 294 -9.24 -20.23 -14.26
N SER A 295 -9.17 -19.75 -15.52
CA SER A 295 -10.20 -20.07 -16.54
C SER A 295 -9.75 -21.02 -17.67
N ALA A 296 -8.55 -21.58 -17.61
CA ALA A 296 -8.06 -22.52 -18.64
C ALA A 296 -7.83 -23.93 -18.07
N SER A 297 -8.89 -24.54 -17.54
CA SER A 297 -9.00 -26.00 -17.47
C SER A 297 -10.26 -26.40 -18.23
N GLY A 298 -10.08 -26.81 -19.49
CA GLY A 298 -11.15 -27.39 -20.28
C GLY A 298 -11.22 -26.91 -21.72
N THR A 299 -10.22 -27.30 -22.54
CA THR A 299 -10.48 -27.91 -23.86
C THR A 299 -9.16 -28.49 -24.33
N ALA A 300 -9.05 -29.81 -24.19
CA ALA A 300 -8.14 -30.59 -24.99
C ALA A 300 -8.38 -30.28 -26.47
N ARG A 301 -7.33 -29.97 -27.23
CA ARG A 301 -7.34 -30.09 -28.69
C ARG A 301 -6.35 -31.18 -29.06
N ALA A 302 -6.81 -32.41 -28.85
CA ALA A 302 -6.41 -33.54 -29.66
C ALA A 302 -7.20 -33.46 -30.99
N ASP A 303 -6.59 -34.04 -32.02
CA ASP A 303 -7.10 -34.29 -33.36
C ASP A 303 -7.30 -33.10 -34.32
N GLU A 304 -6.35 -32.99 -35.25
CA GLU A 304 -6.67 -33.09 -36.67
C GLU A 304 -5.42 -33.61 -37.43
N ARG A 305 -5.30 -34.95 -37.51
CA ARG A 305 -4.56 -35.61 -38.59
C ARG A 305 -5.57 -36.22 -39.56
N HIS A 306 -5.34 -35.96 -40.84
CA HIS A 306 -5.80 -36.72 -42.01
C HIS A 306 -7.30 -36.72 -42.35
N ALA A 307 -7.65 -35.93 -43.38
CA ALA A 307 -8.58 -36.34 -44.43
C ALA A 307 -8.44 -35.44 -45.68
N GLU A 308 -7.36 -35.60 -46.46
CA GLU A 308 -7.39 -35.22 -47.88
C GLU A 308 -7.61 -36.48 -48.70
N GLY A 309 -8.88 -36.75 -48.96
CA GLY A 309 -9.36 -37.76 -49.89
C GLY A 309 -9.76 -37.11 -51.21
N ASN A 310 -8.95 -37.36 -52.24
CA ASN A 310 -9.34 -37.79 -53.57
C ASN A 310 -10.67 -37.27 -54.16
N GLY A 311 -10.56 -36.44 -55.19
CA GLY A 311 -11.63 -36.12 -56.14
C GLY A 311 -11.04 -35.62 -57.47
N GLY A 312 -10.80 -36.54 -58.40
CA GLY A 312 -10.44 -36.25 -59.78
C GLY A 312 -11.65 -35.94 -60.67
N GLU A 313 -11.33 -35.62 -61.93
CA GLU A 313 -12.18 -35.42 -63.13
C GLU A 313 -12.85 -34.04 -63.29
N VAL A 314 -12.91 -33.36 -64.45
CA VAL A 314 -12.63 -33.72 -65.87
C VAL A 314 -12.52 -32.44 -66.75
N SER A 315 -11.69 -32.52 -67.80
CA SER A 315 -11.65 -31.82 -69.11
C SER A 315 -12.00 -30.33 -69.29
N ARG A 316 -11.04 -29.57 -69.85
CA ARG A 316 -10.92 -29.30 -71.30
C ARG A 316 -9.55 -28.74 -71.67
#